data_AF-A0A5E9ASG1-F1
#
_entry.id   AF-A0A5E9ASG1-F1
#
_cell.length_a   1.000
_cell.length_b   1.000
_cell.length_c   1.000
_cell.angle_alpha   90.00
_cell.angle_beta   90.00
_cell.angle_gamma   90.00
#
_symmetry.space_group_name_H-M   'P 1'
#
loop_
_entity.id
_entity.type
_entity.pdbx_description
1 polymer ?
#
loop_
_entity_poly.entity_id
_entity_poly.type
_entity_poly.pdbx_seq_one_letter_code
_entity_poly.pdbx_strand_id
1 'polypeptide(L)' 'DVAGQVAAGDERIIGVMIESNLVARRQDVVPGKPLTYGQSITDGCIDWATTETVLHGLAGAVEWRRSVKRELLASRQGAA' A
#
# COMPACT_ATOMS: atom_id res chain seq x y z
N ASP A 1 11.22 3.21 2.83
CA ASP A 1 10.20 3.20 1.75
C ASP A 1 9.09 4.19 2.11
N VAL A 2 7.94 4.17 1.42
CA VAL A 2 6.82 5.08 1.75
C VAL A 2 6.15 4.69 3.08
N ALA A 3 6.00 3.41 3.37
CA ALA A 3 5.44 2.93 4.64
C ALA A 3 6.27 3.40 5.85
N GLY A 4 7.60 3.33 5.77
CA GLY A 4 8.49 3.84 6.80
C GLY A 4 8.39 5.35 7.01
N GLN A 5 8.21 6.14 5.94
CA GLN A 5 7.98 7.59 6.06
C GLN A 5 6.65 7.91 6.74
N VAL A 6 5.59 7.18 6.39
CA VAL A 6 4.28 7.28 7.06
C VAL A 6 4.41 6.93 8.54
N ALA A 7 5.04 5.80 8.87
CA ALA A 7 5.25 5.36 10.25
C ALA A 7 6.09 6.36 11.07
N ALA A 8 7.09 6.99 10.45
CA ALA A 8 7.92 8.02 11.08
C ALA A 8 7.20 9.36 11.32
N GLY A 9 5.93 9.49 10.89
CA GLY A 9 5.11 10.65 11.17
C GLY A 9 5.04 11.69 10.05
N ASP A 10 5.43 11.36 8.82
CA ASP A 10 5.23 12.30 7.70
C ASP A 10 3.72 12.49 7.43
N GLU A 11 3.22 13.69 7.72
CA GLU A 11 1.81 14.06 7.52
C GLU A 11 1.53 14.61 6.11
N ARG A 12 2.56 14.84 5.30
CA ARG A 12 2.41 15.33 3.91
C ARG A 12 2.02 14.20 2.96
N ILE A 13 2.31 12.95 3.32
CA ILE A 13 1.92 11.77 2.57
C ILE A 13 0.47 11.41 2.94
N ILE A 14 -0.46 11.78 2.06
CA ILE A 14 -1.90 11.59 2.27
C ILE A 14 -2.46 10.33 1.62
N GLY A 15 -1.73 9.72 0.68
CA GLY A 15 -2.18 8.55 -0.07
C GLY A 15 -1.10 7.99 -0.97
N VAL A 16 -1.37 6.80 -1.51
CA VAL A 16 -0.52 6.09 -2.48
C VAL A 16 -1.40 5.46 -3.56
N MET A 17 -0.82 5.21 -4.72
CA MET A 17 -1.45 4.48 -5.83
C MET A 17 -0.67 3.19 -6.08
N ILE A 18 -1.38 2.08 -6.29
CA ILE A 18 -0.79 0.75 -6.49
C ILE A 18 -1.47 0.11 -7.70
N GLU A 19 -0.67 -0.37 -8.66
CA GLU A 19 -1.16 -1.18 -9.78
C GLU A 19 -1.12 -2.66 -9.42
N SER A 20 -2.32 -3.24 -9.26
CA SER A 20 -2.55 -4.58 -8.71
C SER A 20 -3.55 -5.32 -9.58
N ASN A 21 -3.32 -6.61 -9.82
CA ASN A 21 -4.28 -7.51 -10.44
C ASN A 21 -4.18 -8.90 -9.80
N LEU A 22 -5.06 -9.84 -10.17
CA LEU A 22 -5.04 -11.18 -9.59
C LEU A 22 -3.72 -11.91 -9.87
N VAL A 23 -3.20 -11.74 -11.09
CA VAL A 23 -1.95 -12.31 -11.58
C VAL A 23 -0.97 -11.17 -11.88
N ALA A 24 0.27 -11.34 -11.42
CA ALA A 24 1.33 -10.35 -11.61
C ALA A 24 1.68 -10.15 -13.09
N ARG A 25 2.41 -9.05 -13.36
CA ARG A 25 2.92 -8.63 -14.67
C ARG A 25 1.79 -8.26 -15.63
N ARG A 26 2.13 -8.15 -16.91
CA ARG A 26 1.17 -7.96 -18.01
C ARG A 26 1.24 -9.11 -19.01
N GLN A 27 0.25 -9.20 -19.87
CA GLN A 27 0.20 -10.05 -21.05
C GLN A 27 -0.08 -9.23 -22.31
N ASP A 28 0.36 -9.73 -23.45
CA ASP A 28 0.07 -9.12 -24.75
C ASP A 28 -1.20 -9.72 -25.36
N VAL A 29 -1.98 -8.88 -26.04
CA VAL A 29 -3.16 -9.33 -26.80
C VAL A 29 -2.68 -9.84 -28.16
N VAL A 30 -2.64 -11.17 -28.30
CA VAL A 30 -2.23 -11.85 -29.54
C VAL A 30 -3.45 -12.51 -30.18
N PRO A 31 -3.77 -12.25 -31.47
CA PRO A 31 -4.90 -12.88 -32.15
C PRO A 31 -4.88 -14.41 -32.04
N GLY A 32 -6.02 -14.99 -31.67
CA GLY A 32 -6.18 -16.45 -31.52
C GLY A 32 -5.60 -17.05 -30.24
N LYS A 33 -4.90 -16.26 -29.40
CA LYS A 33 -4.41 -16.71 -28.09
C LYS A 33 -5.39 -16.32 -26.98
N PRO A 34 -5.86 -17.26 -26.14
CA PRO A 34 -6.69 -16.91 -25.00
C PRO A 34 -5.90 -16.10 -23.97
N LEU A 35 -6.56 -15.13 -23.33
CA LEU A 35 -5.97 -14.32 -22.27
C LEU A 35 -6.02 -15.06 -20.93
N THR A 36 -4.99 -14.87 -20.11
CA THR A 36 -5.00 -15.26 -18.71
C THR A 36 -5.92 -14.32 -17.94
N TYR A 37 -6.97 -14.88 -17.34
CA TYR A 37 -7.89 -14.09 -16.51
C TYR A 37 -7.16 -13.43 -15.35
N GLY A 38 -7.45 -12.15 -15.11
CA GLY A 38 -6.86 -11.40 -14.00
C GLY A 38 -5.39 -11.00 -14.19
N GLN A 39 -4.84 -11.07 -15.40
CA GLN A 39 -3.53 -10.50 -15.74
C GLN A 39 -3.72 -9.25 -16.63
N SER A 40 -3.04 -8.15 -16.29
CA SER A 40 -3.17 -6.87 -17.00
C SER A 40 -2.79 -7.00 -18.49
N ILE A 41 -3.46 -6.25 -19.37
CA ILE A 41 -3.07 -6.11 -20.80
C ILE A 41 -2.40 -4.76 -21.11
N THR A 42 -2.25 -3.91 -20.09
CA THR A 42 -1.62 -2.59 -20.18
C THR A 42 -0.31 -2.61 -19.41
N ASP A 43 -0.26 -1.99 -18.23
CA ASP A 43 0.93 -1.91 -17.39
C ASP A 43 1.03 -3.14 -16.48
N GLY A 44 2.26 -3.45 -16.07
CA GLY A 44 2.54 -4.63 -15.27
C GLY A 44 2.16 -4.45 -13.81
N CYS A 45 1.25 -5.28 -13.30
CA CYS A 45 0.79 -5.21 -11.92
C CYS A 45 1.56 -6.15 -10.97
N ILE A 46 1.44 -5.92 -9.67
CA ILE A 46 1.70 -6.97 -8.67
C ILE A 46 0.51 -7.95 -8.59
N ASP A 47 0.76 -9.15 -8.07
CA ASP A 47 -0.29 -10.15 -7.81
C ASP A 47 -1.05 -9.88 -6.51
N TRP A 48 -2.11 -10.64 -6.31
CA TRP A 48 -3.00 -10.49 -5.15
C TRP A 48 -2.30 -10.70 -3.80
N ALA A 49 -1.45 -11.73 -3.68
CA ALA A 49 -0.74 -12.02 -2.43
C ALA A 49 0.22 -10.88 -2.06
N THR A 50 0.89 -10.29 -3.06
CA THR A 50 1.73 -9.12 -2.87
C THR A 50 0.87 -7.90 -2.50
N THR A 51 -0.29 -7.72 -3.13
CA THR A 51 -1.23 -6.64 -2.79
C THR A 51 -1.67 -6.69 -1.34
N GLU A 52 -2.08 -7.85 -0.83
CA GLU A 52 -2.43 -8.02 0.59
C GLU A 52 -1.25 -7.65 1.50
N THR A 53 -0.05 -8.13 1.18
CA THR A 53 1.17 -7.81 1.94
C THR A 53 1.43 -6.30 1.99
N VAL A 54 1.34 -5.61 0.86
CA VAL A 54 1.54 -4.16 0.77
C VAL A 54 0.46 -3.40 1.55
N LEU A 55 -0.82 -3.78 1.41
CA LEU A 55 -1.93 -3.13 2.10
C LEU A 55 -1.82 -3.30 3.62
N HIS A 56 -1.50 -4.49 4.10
CA HIS A 56 -1.28 -4.73 5.53
C HIS A 56 -0.07 -3.97 6.07
N GLY A 57 1.03 -3.89 5.30
CA GLY A 57 2.19 -3.09 5.67
C GLY A 57 1.88 -1.59 5.79
N LEU A 58 1.13 -1.04 4.82
CA LEU A 58 0.69 0.35 4.84
C LEU A 58 -0.28 0.64 5.99
N ALA A 59 -1.22 -0.29 6.26
CA ALA A 59 -2.13 -0.19 7.38
C ALA A 59 -1.37 -0.13 8.72
N GLY A 60 -0.41 -1.04 8.93
CA GLY A 60 0.44 -1.05 10.12
C GLY A 60 1.24 0.25 10.30
N ALA A 61 1.78 0.82 9.21
CA ALA A 61 2.46 2.12 9.26
C ALA A 61 1.53 3.26 9.69
N VAL A 62 0.30 3.29 9.17
CA VAL A 62 -0.71 4.30 9.53
C VAL A 62 -1.14 4.15 11.00
N GLU A 63 -1.35 2.92 11.47
CA GLU A 63 -1.70 2.62 12.86
C GLU A 63 -0.59 3.06 13.82
N TRP A 64 0.66 2.74 13.51
CA TRP A 64 1.82 3.15 14.29
C TRP A 64 1.96 4.67 14.39
N ARG A 65 1.83 5.40 13.27
CA ARG A 65 1.83 6.87 13.30
C ARG A 65 0.74 7.40 14.24
N ARG A 66 -0.46 6.82 14.19
CA ARG A 66 -1.59 7.23 15.02
C ARG A 66 -1.40 6.88 16.50
N SER A 67 -0.73 5.77 16.85
CA SER A 67 -0.43 5.45 18.26
C SER A 67 0.57 6.43 18.85
N VAL A 68 1.70 6.66 18.17
CA VAL A 68 2.73 7.61 18.62
C VAL A 68 2.16 9.02 18.79
N LYS A 69 1.35 9.49 17.83
CA LYS A 69 0.69 10.80 17.94
C LYS A 69 -0.26 10.88 19.15
N ARG A 70 -1.02 9.81 19.43
CA ARG A 70 -1.91 9.76 20.61
C ARG A 70 -1.11 9.79 21.92
N GLU A 71 -0.02 9.02 22.02
CA GLU A 71 0.86 9.00 23.19
C GLU A 71 1.53 10.36 23.45
N LEU A 72 2.01 11.03 22.39
CA LEU A 72 2.56 12.38 22.47
C LEU A 72 1.52 13.42 22.92
N LEU A 73 0.27 13.30 22.48
CA LEU A 73 -0.81 14.19 22.92
C LEU A 73 -1.18 13.93 24.38
N ALA A 74 -1.28 12.67 24.81
CA ALA A 74 -1.60 12.31 26.18
C ALA A 74 -0.51 12.76 27.18
N SER A 75 0.76 12.56 26.83
CA SER A 75 1.90 13.00 27.66
C SER A 75 1.98 14.53 27.81
N ARG A 76 1.57 15.28 26.77
CA ARG A 76 1.46 16.75 26.84
C ARG A 76 0.32 17.23 27.74
N GLN A 77 -0.77 16.47 27.84
CA GLN A 77 -1.93 16.84 28.67
C GLN A 77 -1.72 16.54 30.17
N GLY A 78 -0.90 15.55 30.52
CA GLY A 78 -0.55 15.25 31.91
C GLY A 78 0.59 16.10 32.49
N ALA A 79 1.23 16.93 31.68
CA ALA A 79 2.31 17.84 32.08
C ALA A 79 1.83 19.29 32.35
N ALA A 80 0.51 19.53 32.24
CA ALA A 80 -0.17 20.79 32.58
C ALA A 80 -0.97 20.61 33.87
#